data_AF-A0A1M7LHZ4-F1
#
_entry.id   AF-A0A1M7LHZ4-F1
#
_cell.length_a   1.000
_cell.length_b   1.000
_cell.length_c   1.000
_cell.angle_alpha   90.00
_cell.angle_beta   90.00
_cell.angle_gamma   90.00
#
_symmetry.space_group_name_H-M   'P 1'
#
loop_
_entity.id
_entity.type
_entity.pdbx_description
1 polymer ?
#
loop_
_entity_poly.entity_id
_entity_poly.type
_entity_poly.pdbx_seq_one_letter_code
_entity_poly.pdbx_strand_id
1 'polypeptide(L)'
;MNYAFIRAHRGESGIRAMCRVLRVHFSGFHAWLKEPLSHPAQEDERQTELIRQARAESDKVHGYRKLTDDLRDHCESISENRVARLASLAGIAAR
;
A
#
# COMPACT_ATOMS: atom_id res chain seq x y z
N MET A 1 -10.13 -8.05 -0.74
CA MET A 1 -10.68 -6.74 -1.15
C MET A 1 -12.05 -6.97 -1.81
N ASN A 2 -13.12 -6.33 -1.35
CA ASN A 2 -14.50 -6.55 -1.86
C ASN A 2 -14.66 -6.25 -3.35
N TYR A 3 -14.00 -5.20 -3.88
CA TYR A 3 -14.07 -4.88 -5.31
C TYR A 3 -13.38 -5.90 -6.23
N ALA A 4 -12.31 -6.55 -5.76
CA ALA A 4 -11.66 -7.64 -6.50
C ALA A 4 -12.57 -8.86 -6.66
N PHE A 5 -13.35 -9.18 -5.62
CA PHE A 5 -14.36 -10.23 -5.66
C PHE A 5 -15.48 -9.91 -6.66
N ILE A 6 -15.97 -8.65 -6.67
CA ILE A 6 -16.99 -8.18 -7.62
C ILE A 6 -16.46 -8.27 -9.07
N ARG A 7 -15.18 -7.95 -9.30
CA ARG A 7 -14.56 -8.07 -10.63
C ARG A 7 -14.51 -9.50 -11.13
N ALA A 8 -14.18 -10.45 -10.26
CA ALA A 8 -14.08 -11.87 -10.61
C ALA A 8 -15.45 -12.46 -11.00
N HIS A 9 -16.53 -12.06 -10.32
CA HIS A 9 -17.86 -12.64 -10.52
C HIS A 9 -18.82 -11.75 -11.33
N ARG A 10 -18.31 -10.70 -12.00
CA ARG A 10 -19.13 -9.73 -12.77
C ARG A 10 -19.90 -10.34 -13.94
N GLY A 11 -19.48 -11.51 -14.44
CA GLY A 11 -20.14 -12.23 -15.54
C GLY A 11 -21.28 -13.13 -15.08
N GLU A 12 -21.29 -13.51 -13.80
CA GLU A 12 -22.27 -14.45 -13.22
C GLU A 12 -23.37 -13.73 -12.46
N SER A 13 -23.11 -12.50 -12.00
CA SER A 13 -24.04 -11.72 -11.17
C SER A 13 -23.97 -10.24 -11.48
N GLY A 14 -25.11 -9.55 -11.35
CA GLY A 14 -25.17 -8.11 -11.57
C GLY A 14 -24.31 -7.35 -10.55
N ILE A 15 -23.39 -6.51 -11.02
CA ILE A 15 -22.47 -5.69 -10.19
C ILE A 15 -23.22 -4.91 -9.10
N ARG A 16 -24.40 -4.36 -9.41
CA ARG A 16 -25.23 -3.61 -8.45
C ARG A 16 -25.73 -4.49 -7.29
N ALA A 17 -26.10 -5.74 -7.57
CA ALA A 17 -26.52 -6.67 -6.53
C ALA A 17 -25.34 -7.04 -5.63
N MET A 18 -24.17 -7.32 -6.20
CA MET A 18 -22.97 -7.61 -5.42
C MET A 18 -22.51 -6.40 -4.59
N CYS A 19 -22.59 -5.18 -5.12
CA CYS A 19 -22.31 -3.96 -4.36
C CYS A 19 -23.24 -3.83 -3.13
N ARG A 20 -24.53 -4.16 -3.29
CA ARG A 20 -25.50 -4.16 -2.19
C ARG A 20 -25.19 -5.23 -1.14
N VAL A 21 -24.88 -6.46 -1.57
CA VAL A 21 -24.54 -7.58 -0.68
C VAL A 21 -23.27 -7.32 0.11
N LEU A 22 -22.22 -6.80 -0.56
CA LEU A 22 -20.93 -6.51 0.05
C LEU A 22 -20.86 -5.15 0.74
N ARG A 23 -21.99 -4.41 0.78
CA ARG A 23 -22.12 -3.06 1.36
C ARG A 23 -21.06 -2.07 0.86
N VAL A 24 -20.73 -2.15 -0.44
CA VAL A 24 -19.80 -1.22 -1.10
C VAL A 24 -20.53 -0.34 -2.10
N HIS A 25 -19.97 0.85 -2.37
CA HIS A 25 -20.62 1.80 -3.26
C HIS A 25 -20.37 1.46 -4.74
N PHE A 26 -21.41 1.54 -5.58
CA PHE A 26 -21.31 1.22 -7.01
C PHE A 26 -20.37 2.17 -7.76
N SER A 27 -20.36 3.47 -7.42
CA SER A 27 -19.39 4.39 -8.02
C SER A 27 -17.95 4.10 -7.55
N GLY A 28 -17.79 3.58 -6.33
CA GLY A 28 -16.50 3.15 -5.80
C GLY A 28 -15.93 1.95 -6.57
N PHE A 29 -16.79 1.05 -7.06
CA PHE A 29 -16.36 -0.04 -7.94
C PHE A 29 -15.82 0.46 -9.28
N HIS A 30 -16.48 1.43 -9.91
CA HIS A 30 -15.99 2.02 -11.17
C HIS A 30 -14.73 2.89 -10.97
N ALA A 31 -14.61 3.60 -9.85
CA ALA A 31 -13.39 4.30 -9.48
C ALA A 31 -12.22 3.31 -9.28
N TRP A 32 -12.46 2.22 -8.53
CA TRP A 32 -11.51 1.13 -8.36
C TRP A 32 -11.20 0.39 -9.68
N LEU A 33 -12.12 0.36 -10.64
CA LEU A 33 -11.85 -0.23 -11.96
C LEU A 33 -10.92 0.63 -12.83
N LYS A 34 -11.03 1.95 -12.71
CA LYS A 34 -10.16 2.90 -13.41
C LYS A 34 -8.76 2.95 -12.80
N GLU A 35 -8.69 2.87 -11.47
CA GLU A 35 -7.44 2.82 -10.71
C GLU A 35 -7.54 1.72 -9.65
N PRO A 36 -7.28 0.45 -10.02
CA PRO A 36 -7.29 -0.66 -9.05
C PRO A 36 -6.18 -0.52 -8.00
N LEU A 37 -5.18 0.30 -8.35
CA LEU A 37 -4.13 0.83 -7.52
C LEU A 37 -4.33 2.35 -7.52
N SER A 38 -5.08 2.87 -6.55
CA SER A 38 -5.24 4.31 -6.42
C SER A 38 -3.88 4.99 -6.27
N HIS A 39 -3.73 6.22 -6.76
CA HIS A 39 -2.63 7.19 -6.52
C HIS A 39 -1.61 6.91 -5.38
N PRO A 40 -1.99 6.46 -4.16
CA PRO A 40 -1.06 5.95 -3.16
C PRO A 40 -0.08 4.85 -3.59
N ALA A 41 -0.34 4.06 -4.65
CA ALA A 41 0.53 2.93 -5.01
C ALA A 41 1.88 3.34 -5.59
N GLN A 42 1.92 4.40 -6.42
CA GLN A 42 3.18 4.91 -6.97
C GLN A 42 4.03 5.57 -5.88
N GLU A 43 3.37 6.29 -4.98
CA GLU A 43 4.04 6.88 -3.82
C GLU A 43 4.49 5.79 -2.84
N ASP A 44 3.68 4.76 -2.60
CA ASP A 44 4.06 3.61 -1.79
C ASP A 44 5.23 2.85 -2.43
N GLU A 45 5.29 2.72 -3.76
CA GLU A 45 6.41 2.11 -4.49
C GLU A 45 7.68 2.95 -4.38
N ARG A 46 7.58 4.27 -4.61
CA ARG A 46 8.68 5.23 -4.43
C ARG A 46 9.22 5.20 -3.00
N GLN A 47 8.33 5.26 -2.00
CA GLN A 47 8.69 5.18 -0.58
C GLN A 47 9.26 3.82 -0.21
N THR A 48 8.76 2.73 -0.80
CA THR A 48 9.31 1.39 -0.59
C THR A 48 10.74 1.31 -1.11
N GLU A 49 11.05 1.93 -2.24
CA GLU A 49 12.40 1.96 -2.77
C GLU A 49 13.37 2.75 -1.87
N LEU A 50 12.92 3.89 -1.34
CA LEU A 50 13.70 4.65 -0.35
C LEU A 50 13.95 3.82 0.93
N ILE A 51 12.94 3.09 1.41
CA ILE A 51 13.06 2.19 2.56
C ILE A 51 14.08 1.08 2.28
N ARG A 52 14.17 0.56 1.04
CA ARG A 52 15.18 -0.43 0.65
C ARG A 52 16.58 0.15 0.65
N GLN A 53 16.75 1.35 0.09
CA GLN A 53 18.03 2.04 0.02
C GLN A 53 18.55 2.35 1.42
N ALA A 54 17.74 2.98 2.26
CA ALA A 54 18.08 3.26 3.66
C ALA A 54 18.41 1.97 4.42
N ARG A 55 17.69 0.86 4.17
CA ARG A 55 18.01 -0.43 4.80
C ARG A 55 19.36 -1.00 4.35
N ALA A 56 19.71 -0.84 3.08
CA ALA A 56 20.97 -1.31 2.51
C ALA A 56 22.16 -0.51 3.05
N GLU A 57 22.00 0.80 3.24
CA GLU A 57 23.03 1.70 3.78
C GLU A 57 23.25 1.50 5.30
N SER A 58 22.20 1.16 6.04
CA SER A 58 22.22 1.04 7.52
C SER A 58 22.75 -0.31 8.04
N ASP A 59 23.44 -1.10 7.21
CA ASP A 59 24.03 -2.43 7.49
C ASP A 59 23.09 -3.45 8.16
N LYS A 60 21.77 -3.23 8.05
CA LYS A 60 20.70 -4.00 8.72
C LYS A 60 20.75 -4.01 10.25
N VAL A 61 21.61 -3.22 10.89
CA VAL A 61 21.83 -3.21 12.35
C VAL A 61 20.73 -2.45 13.09
N HIS A 62 20.04 -1.55 12.40
CA HIS A 62 19.16 -0.58 13.03
C HIS A 62 17.66 -0.90 12.87
N GLY A 63 16.90 -0.66 13.94
CA GLY A 63 15.44 -0.84 13.98
C GLY A 63 14.66 0.22 13.21
N TYR A 64 13.33 0.05 13.09
CA TYR A 64 12.44 0.92 12.30
C TYR A 64 12.49 2.41 12.68
N ARG A 65 12.80 2.73 13.94
CA ARG A 65 12.94 4.12 14.40
C ARG A 65 14.07 4.86 13.68
N LYS A 66 15.26 4.24 13.63
CA LYS A 66 16.41 4.84 12.95
C LYS A 66 16.23 4.87 11.43
N LEU A 67 15.58 3.84 10.86
CA LEU A 67 15.16 3.84 9.46
C LEU A 67 14.20 5.01 9.13
N THR A 68 13.31 5.36 10.07
CA THR A 68 12.40 6.51 9.91
C THR A 68 13.15 7.85 10.04
N ASP A 69 14.14 7.93 10.92
CA ASP A 69 14.98 9.12 11.07
C ASP A 69 15.86 9.34 9.84
N ASP A 70 16.48 8.28 9.29
CA ASP A 70 17.25 8.32 8.04
C ASP A 70 16.37 8.83 6.87
N LEU A 71 15.11 8.38 6.77
CA LEU A 71 14.17 8.88 5.75
C LEU A 71 13.79 10.35 5.95
N ARG A 72 13.68 10.83 7.20
CA ARG A 72 13.42 12.25 7.48
C ARG A 72 14.59 13.15 7.11
N ASP A 73 15.82 12.67 7.26
CA ASP A 73 17.03 13.39 6.84
C ASP A 73 17.08 13.56 5.31
N HIS A 74 16.41 12.66 4.56
CA HIS A 74 16.16 12.81 3.12
C HIS A 74 14.92 13.65 2.76
N CYS A 75 14.42 14.46 3.70
CA CYS A 75 13.24 15.32 3.54
C CYS A 75 11.91 14.57 3.33
N GLU A 76 11.81 13.28 3.66
CA GLU A 76 10.54 12.54 3.60
C GLU A 76 9.68 12.74 4.84
N SER A 77 8.46 13.23 4.63
CA SER A 77 7.44 13.34 5.69
C SER A 77 6.66 12.03 5.82
N ILE A 78 7.36 10.94 6.14
CA ILE A 78 6.77 9.61 6.32
C ILE A 78 6.58 9.29 7.82
N SER A 79 5.43 8.70 8.17
CA SER A 79 5.17 8.26 9.54
C SER A 79 5.77 6.88 9.79
N GLU A 80 6.18 6.60 11.03
CA GLU A 80 6.75 5.30 11.43
C GLU A 80 5.80 4.13 11.10
N ASN A 81 4.49 4.32 11.32
CA ASN A 81 3.47 3.33 10.95
C ASN A 81 3.44 3.05 9.43
N ARG A 82 3.68 4.06 8.61
CA ARG A 82 3.74 3.91 7.14
C ARG A 82 5.02 3.19 6.73
N VAL A 83 6.17 3.53 7.33
CA VAL A 83 7.45 2.82 7.14
C VAL A 83 7.30 1.35 7.51
N ALA A 84 6.76 1.03 8.68
CA ALA A 84 6.57 -0.35 9.14
C ALA A 84 5.66 -1.16 8.20
N ARG A 85 4.54 -0.54 7.75
CA ARG A 85 3.63 -1.18 6.79
C ARG A 85 4.33 -1.48 5.46
N LEU A 86 5.01 -0.49 4.88
CA LEU A 86 5.68 -0.64 3.58
C LEU A 86 6.87 -1.61 3.65
N ALA A 87 7.67 -1.53 4.72
CA ALA A 87 8.75 -2.46 4.98
C ALA A 87 8.23 -3.91 5.10
N SER A 88 7.13 -4.12 5.85
CA SER A 88 6.50 -5.43 5.97
C SER A 88 5.96 -5.95 4.63
N LEU A 89 5.34 -5.10 3.81
CA LEU A 89 4.85 -5.46 2.48
C LEU A 89 5.99 -5.81 1.53
N ALA A 90 7.14 -5.15 1.69
CA ALA A 90 8.34 -5.36 0.88
C ALA A 90 9.24 -6.50 1.38
N GLY A 91 8.88 -7.19 2.47
CA GLY A 91 9.69 -8.25 3.07
C GLY A 91 10.96 -7.76 3.77
N ILE A 92 11.02 -6.47 4.11
CA ILE A 92 12.17 -5.83 4.76
C ILE A 92 12.00 -5.97 6.27
N ALA A 93 12.74 -6.90 6.87
CA ALA A 93 12.77 -7.07 8.32
C ALA A 93 13.81 -6.13 8.96
N ALA A 94 13.37 -5.23 9.83
CA ALA A 94 14.23 -4.62 10.83
C ALA A 94 14.36 -5.57 12.03
N ARG A 95 15.58 -5.70 12.56
CA ARG A 95 15.92 -6.58 13.69
C ARG A 95 16.17 -5.75 14.94
#